data_AF-A0A1E7LV36-F1
#
_entry.id   AF-A0A1E7LV36-F1
#
_cell.length_a   1.000
_cell.length_b   1.000
_cell.length_c   1.000
_cell.angle_alpha   90.00
_cell.angle_beta   90.00
_cell.angle_gamma   90.00
#
_symmetry.space_group_name_H-M   'P 1'
#
loop_
_entity.id
_entity.type
_entity.pdbx_description
1 polymer ?
#
loop_
_entity_poly.entity_id
_entity_poly.type
_entity_poly.pdbx_seq_one_letter_code
_entity_poly.pdbx_strand_id
1 'polypeptide(L)' 'MYYQRPAQTAALVEGNLAAKDLAEALAQAGFSLPSLYGDFPTLTDGALVHLGGASAEVVRELAAWIRERV' A
#
# COMPACT_ATOMS: atom_id res chain seq x y z
N MET A 1 -18.07 20.26 7.70
CA MET A 1 -18.39 18.84 7.96
C MET A 1 -18.44 18.12 6.63
N TYR A 2 -17.38 17.42 6.24
CA TYR A 2 -17.42 16.57 5.05
C TYR A 2 -18.14 15.27 5.44
N TYR A 3 -19.35 15.08 4.92
CA TYR A 3 -20.06 13.81 5.02
C TYR A 3 -19.25 12.76 4.24
N GLN A 4 -18.50 11.92 4.95
CA GLN A 4 -17.88 10.74 4.33
C GLN A 4 -18.99 9.82 3.85
N ARG A 5 -19.06 9.58 2.54
CA ARG A 5 -20.03 8.65 1.94
C ARG A 5 -19.64 7.21 2.32
N PRO A 6 -20.60 6.31 2.64
CA PRO A 6 -20.31 4.93 3.04
C PRO A 6 -19.36 4.17 2.08
N ALA A 7 -19.46 4.45 0.78
CA ALA A 7 -18.58 3.88 -0.25
C ALA A 7 -17.11 4.31 -0.12
N GLN A 8 -16.84 5.56 0.28
CA GLN A 8 -15.48 6.04 0.49
C GLN A 8 -14.84 5.43 1.75
N THR A 9 -15.65 5.16 2.78
CA THR A 9 -15.20 4.45 3.98
C THR A 9 -14.86 2.99 3.66
N ALA A 10 -15.66 2.31 2.85
CA ALA A 10 -15.39 0.93 2.43
C ALA A 10 -14.09 0.83 1.61
N ALA A 11 -13.89 1.72 0.63
CA ALA A 11 -12.68 1.76 -0.18
C ALA A 11 -11.41 2.03 0.65
N LEU A 12 -11.50 2.88 1.68
CA LEU A 12 -10.38 3.14 2.58
C LEU A 12 -10.05 1.91 3.44
N VAL A 13 -11.06 1.19 3.92
CA VAL A 13 -10.87 -0.06 4.68
C VAL A 13 -10.20 -1.12 3.82
N GLU A 14 -10.67 -1.28 2.58
CA GLU A 14 -10.08 -2.20 1.61
C GLU A 14 -8.62 -1.84 1.29
N GLY A 15 -8.33 -0.54 1.07
CA GLY A 15 -6.96 -0.06 0.85
C GLY A 15 -6.04 -0.32 2.04
N ASN A 16 -6.54 -0.18 3.28
CA ASN A 16 -5.75 -0.48 4.48
C ASN A 16 -5.50 -1.98 4.66
N LEU A 17 -6.47 -2.83 4.32
CA LEU A 17 -6.27 -4.28 4.33
C LEU A 17 -5.22 -4.69 3.30
N ALA A 18 -5.32 -4.18 2.06
CA ALA A 18 -4.33 -4.43 1.02
C ALA A 18 -2.93 -3.92 1.40
N ALA A 19 -2.85 -2.74 2.03
CA ALA A 19 -1.59 -2.20 2.55
C ALA A 19 -0.98 -3.09 3.63
N LYS A 20 -1.82 -3.66 4.51
CA LYS A 20 -1.39 -4.59 5.56
C LYS A 20 -0.90 -5.92 4.96
N ASP A 21 -1.64 -6.51 4.04
CA ASP A 21 -1.25 -7.77 3.38
C ASP A 21 0.09 -7.60 2.63
N LEU A 22 0.27 -6.45 1.96
CA LEU A 22 1.53 -6.11 1.32
C LEU A 22 2.67 -5.94 2.35
N ALA A 23 2.41 -5.28 3.48
CA ALA A 23 3.41 -5.12 4.55
C ALA A 23 3.85 -6.48 5.12
N GLU A 24 2.91 -7.41 5.33
CA GLU A 24 3.19 -8.76 5.83
C GLU A 24 3.99 -9.59 4.82
N ALA A 25 3.63 -9.53 3.53
CA ALA A 25 4.38 -10.22 2.47
C ALA A 25 5.81 -9.66 2.32
N LEU A 26 5.97 -8.35 2.40
CA LEU A 26 7.29 -7.70 2.37
C LEU A 26 8.13 -8.07 3.58
N ALA A 27 7.54 -8.14 4.77
CA ALA A 27 8.25 -8.58 5.98
C ALA A 27 8.76 -10.02 5.85
N GLN A 28 7.96 -10.92 5.26
CA GLN A 28 8.40 -12.30 4.96
C GLN A 28 9.55 -12.34 3.93
N ALA A 29 9.60 -11.38 3.02
CA ALA A 29 10.68 -11.21 2.06
C ALA A 29 11.91 -10.47 2.63
N GLY A 30 11.86 -10.00 3.90
CA GLY A 30 12.95 -9.27 4.56
C GLY A 30 12.93 -7.76 4.34
N PHE A 31 11.88 -7.22 3.71
CA PHE A 31 11.72 -5.79 3.46
C PHE A 31 10.81 -5.14 4.50
N SER A 32 11.09 -3.89 4.84
CA SER A 32 10.22 -3.07 5.69
C SER A 32 9.93 -1.74 5.00
N LEU A 33 8.65 -1.49 4.73
CA LEU A 33 8.18 -0.20 4.20
C LEU A 33 7.50 0.57 5.34
N PRO A 34 8.08 1.69 5.81
CA PRO A 34 7.69 2.33 7.07
C PRO A 34 6.35 3.07 7.00
N SER A 35 5.78 3.32 5.81
CA SER A 35 4.51 4.06 5.70
C SER A 35 3.60 3.51 4.61
N LEU A 36 3.27 2.21 4.72
CA LEU A 36 2.18 1.60 3.96
C LEU A 36 0.83 1.95 4.60
N TYR A 37 -0.03 2.64 3.86
CA TYR A 37 -1.42 2.89 4.28
C TYR A 37 -2.35 2.96 3.07
N GLY A 38 -3.61 2.61 3.29
CA GLY A 38 -4.67 2.81 2.30
C GLY A 38 -4.95 4.30 2.12
N ASP A 39 -5.07 4.77 0.89
CA ASP A 39 -5.43 6.15 0.59
C ASP A 39 -6.87 6.26 0.07
N PHE A 40 -7.43 7.45 0.18
CA PHE A 40 -8.76 7.73 -0.33
C PHE A 40 -8.78 7.65 -1.86
N PRO A 41 -9.83 7.08 -2.46
CA PRO A 41 -10.07 7.17 -3.89
C PRO A 41 -10.30 8.65 -4.26
N THR A 42 -9.25 9.34 -4.70
CA THR A 42 -9.31 10.76 -5.05
C THR A 42 -9.83 10.99 -6.48
N LEU A 43 -9.59 10.04 -7.39
CA LEU A 43 -9.92 10.15 -8.83
C LEU A 43 -10.45 8.87 -9.47
N THR A 44 -10.14 7.71 -8.92
CA THR A 44 -10.62 6.39 -9.37
C THR A 44 -11.44 5.79 -8.23
N ASP A 45 -12.65 5.32 -8.47
CA ASP A 45 -13.53 4.69 -7.45
C ASP A 45 -12.94 3.40 -6.79
N GLY A 46 -11.66 3.09 -7.03
CA GLY A 46 -10.94 1.93 -6.48
C GLY A 46 -10.05 2.29 -5.29
N ALA A 47 -9.87 1.33 -4.38
CA ALA A 47 -8.94 1.44 -3.25
C ALA A 47 -7.49 1.63 -3.74
N LEU A 48 -6.77 2.57 -3.12
CA LEU A 48 -5.36 2.86 -3.43
C LEU A 48 -4.48 2.57 -2.21
N VAL A 49 -3.21 2.24 -2.45
CA VAL A 49 -2.20 2.03 -1.40
C VAL A 49 -1.05 3.01 -1.61
N HIS A 50 -0.73 3.78 -0.58
CA HIS A 50 0.45 4.64 -0.54
C HIS A 50 1.64 3.86 0.01
N LEU A 51 2.72 3.76 -0.79
CA LEU A 51 3.98 3.10 -0.44
C LEU A 51 4.92 4.00 0.39
N GLY A 52 4.34 4.89 1.21
CA GLY A 52 4.97 6.10 1.73
C GLY A 52 6.41 5.94 2.26
N GLY A 53 7.23 6.95 1.97
CA GLY A 53 8.52 7.19 2.62
C GLY A 53 9.63 6.16 2.38
N ALA A 54 9.40 5.14 1.55
CA ALA A 54 10.39 4.13 1.23
C ALA A 54 11.67 4.77 0.69
N SER A 55 12.84 4.40 1.23
CA SER A 55 14.11 4.87 0.69
C SER A 55 14.32 4.29 -0.73
N ALA A 56 15.02 5.04 -1.59
CA ALA A 56 15.29 4.59 -2.96
C ALA A 56 16.08 3.27 -3.00
N GLU A 57 16.87 2.98 -1.97
CA GLU A 57 17.60 1.72 -1.79
C GLU A 57 16.64 0.54 -1.58
N VAL A 58 15.73 0.64 -0.60
CA VAL A 58 14.73 -0.40 -0.31
C VAL A 58 13.83 -0.65 -1.53
N VAL A 59 13.46 0.39 -2.27
CA VAL A 59 12.68 0.26 -3.51
C VAL A 59 13.47 -0.48 -4.60
N ARG A 60 14.78 -0.23 -4.73
CA ARG A 60 15.62 -0.92 -5.72
C ARG A 60 15.84 -2.38 -5.36
N GLU A 61 16.07 -2.69 -4.09
CA GLU A 61 16.23 -4.06 -3.63
C GLU A 61 14.94 -4.87 -3.81
N LEU A 62 13.79 -4.30 -3.45
CA LEU A 62 12.49 -4.94 -3.71
C LEU A 62 12.28 -5.19 -5.21
N ALA A 63 12.61 -4.23 -6.06
CA ALA A 63 12.50 -4.39 -7.50
C ALA A 63 13.45 -5.46 -8.06
N ALA A 64 14.63 -5.65 -7.49
CA ALA A 64 15.54 -6.75 -7.87
C ALA A 64 14.96 -8.09 -7.42
N TRP A 65 14.52 -8.19 -6.17
CA TRP A 65 13.92 -9.39 -5.58
C TRP A 65 12.70 -9.90 -6.35
N ILE A 66 11.85 -8.99 -6.84
CA ILE A 66 10.69 -9.33 -7.68
C ILE A 66 11.15 -9.90 -9.02
N ARG A 67 12.13 -9.26 -9.69
CA ARG A 67 12.63 -9.72 -11.00
C ARG A 67 13.28 -11.10 -10.94
N GLU A 68 13.80 -11.50 -9.79
CA GLU A 68 14.38 -12.84 -9.59
C GLU A 68 13.32 -13.95 -9.43
N ARG A 69 12.05 -13.58 -9.18
CA ARG A 69 10.94 -14.50 -8.90
C ARG A 69 9.89 -14.55 -10.01
N VAL A 70 10.09 -13.75 -11.06
CA VAL A 70 9.24 -13.69 -12.26
C VAL A 70 9.92 -14.43 -13.40
#